data_AF-A0A199UMU1-F1
#
_entry.id   AF-A0A199UMU1-F1
#
_cell.length_a   1.000
_cell.length_b   1.000
_cell.length_c   1.000
_cell.angle_alpha   90.00
_cell.angle_beta   90.00
_cell.angle_gamma   90.00
#
_symmetry.space_group_name_H-M   'P 1'
#
loop_
_entity.id
_entity.type
_entity.pdbx_description
1 polymer ?
#
loop_
_entity_poly.entity_id
_entity_poly.type
_entity_poly.pdbx_seq_one_letter_code
_entity_poly.pdbx_strand_id
1 'polypeptide(L)'
;MKQFEPSIAQSTAIGASRGRRWVVSRPIYAAAPPPPAAALPHAAAAAAVEEEEVVVDYEKLAKGLESASPLEIVDEALKRFGGDIAIAFSGAEDVALIEYARLTGRPFRVFSLDTGRLNPETYRFFDAVEKHYGIHIEYMFPDAVEVQGLVRSKGLFSFYEDGHQECCSIRKVRPLKRALKGLRAWITGQRKDQSPGTRAHIPLVQVDPSFEGMGGGIGSLIKWNPLATVEGKDIWNFIRTMGVPVNLLHSQGYVSIGCEPCTRSVLPGQHEREGRWWWEDAKAKECGLHKGNINANGSQEVVINRDGALRTNSVNGVADIFETQAIVNLHRQGIDNLLKLENRVEPWLVVLYAPWCGFCQGMETSFVELAEKLSGSGVKVGKFRADGDQKQFAQKELRLGSFPTIIFFPKHASRPVKYPSERRDVDSLLAFVNALR
;
A
#
# COMPACT_ATOMS: atom_id res chain seq x y z
N MET A 1 47.40 26.11 -29.47
CA MET A 1 46.59 27.33 -29.72
C MET A 1 45.13 26.90 -29.69
N LYS A 2 44.24 27.30 -28.78
CA LYS A 2 44.19 28.38 -27.80
C LYS A 2 43.68 27.81 -26.46
N GLN A 3 44.28 28.28 -25.37
CA GLN A 3 43.87 28.03 -23.99
C GLN A 3 42.57 28.79 -23.67
N PHE A 4 41.67 28.17 -22.91
CA PHE A 4 40.56 28.84 -22.23
C PHE A 4 40.95 28.97 -20.75
N GLU A 5 41.17 30.20 -20.30
CA GLU A 5 41.31 30.57 -18.88
C GLU A 5 39.93 30.74 -18.23
N PRO A 6 39.74 30.36 -16.95
CA PRO A 6 38.56 30.69 -16.19
C PRO A 6 38.73 32.04 -15.45
N SER A 7 37.76 32.94 -15.61
CA SER A 7 37.69 34.22 -14.89
C SER A 7 37.35 34.01 -13.41
N ILE A 8 38.30 34.35 -12.55
CA ILE A 8 38.16 34.46 -11.09
C ILE A 8 37.57 35.84 -10.76
N ALA A 9 36.44 35.89 -10.05
CA ALA A 9 35.97 37.12 -9.41
C ALA A 9 36.42 37.15 -7.95
N GLN A 10 37.36 38.04 -7.63
CA GLN A 10 37.84 38.30 -6.27
C GLN A 10 36.97 39.33 -5.56
N SER A 11 36.75 39.04 -4.28
CA SER A 11 36.25 39.90 -3.21
C SER A 11 37.18 41.09 -2.95
N THR A 12 36.61 42.28 -2.74
CA THR A 12 37.26 43.36 -1.99
C THR A 12 36.27 44.01 -1.03
N ALA A 13 36.58 43.89 0.26
CA ALA A 13 35.99 44.65 1.35
C ALA A 13 36.64 46.04 1.44
N ILE A 14 35.83 47.08 1.68
CA ILE A 14 36.29 48.35 2.26
C ILE A 14 35.25 48.77 3.30
N GLY A 15 35.69 48.87 4.56
CA GLY A 15 34.93 49.44 5.65
C GLY A 15 35.13 50.95 5.76
N ALA A 16 34.10 51.64 6.27
CA ALA A 16 34.25 52.91 6.97
C ALA A 16 33.12 53.08 7.98
N SER A 17 33.54 53.45 9.18
CA SER A 17 32.77 53.66 10.40
C SER A 17 31.89 54.91 10.35
N ARG A 18 30.78 54.92 11.10
CA ARG A 18 30.23 56.15 11.70
C ARG A 18 29.41 55.84 12.95
N GLY A 19 29.78 56.55 14.02
CA GLY A 19 29.30 56.38 15.39
C GLY A 19 27.91 56.94 15.68
N ARG A 20 27.45 56.56 16.87
CA ARG A 20 26.13 56.71 17.49
C ARG A 20 25.60 58.15 17.55
N ARG A 21 24.28 58.29 17.46
CA ARG A 21 23.55 59.29 18.27
C ARG A 21 22.20 58.73 18.73
N TRP A 22 22.04 58.66 20.04
CA TRP A 22 20.81 58.35 20.75
C TRP A 22 19.81 59.49 20.58
N VAL A 23 18.56 59.18 20.25
CA VAL A 23 17.46 60.15 20.29
C VAL A 23 16.52 59.79 21.44
N VAL A 24 16.25 60.82 22.22
CA VAL A 24 15.60 60.84 23.53
C VAL A 24 14.09 60.62 23.41
N SER A 25 13.58 59.72 24.24
CA SER A 25 12.15 59.46 24.49
C SER A 25 11.48 60.63 25.23
N ARG A 26 10.22 60.94 24.91
CA ARG A 26 9.32 61.81 25.69
C ARG A 26 7.90 61.24 25.72
N PRO A 27 7.06 61.64 26.70
CA PRO A 27 6.40 60.69 27.60
C PRO A 27 4.95 60.35 27.24
N ILE A 28 4.52 59.28 27.92
CA ILE A 28 3.19 58.68 28.02
C ILE A 28 2.16 59.71 28.50
N TYR A 29 1.09 59.91 27.72
CA TYR A 29 -0.18 60.43 28.22
C TYR A 29 -1.18 59.27 28.35
N ALA A 30 -1.78 59.19 29.53
CA ALA A 30 -2.73 58.16 29.94
C ALA A 30 -4.02 58.18 29.11
N ALA A 31 -4.45 57.01 28.64
CA ALA A 31 -5.81 56.79 28.13
C ALA A 31 -6.70 56.23 29.25
N ALA A 32 -7.93 56.74 29.31
CA ALA A 32 -8.95 56.53 30.35
C ALA A 32 -9.44 55.07 30.50
N PRO A 33 -10.01 54.68 31.67
CA PRO A 33 -10.56 53.35 31.89
C PRO A 33 -11.83 53.12 31.05
N PRO A 34 -12.11 51.86 30.63
CA PRO A 34 -13.34 51.53 29.90
C PRO A 34 -14.58 51.63 30.82
N PRO A 35 -15.77 51.91 30.26
CA PRO A 35 -17.01 52.00 31.04
C PRO A 35 -17.47 50.61 31.54
N PRO A 36 -18.27 50.55 32.62
CA PRO A 36 -18.74 49.28 33.17
C PRO A 36 -19.71 48.56 32.22
N ALA A 37 -19.57 47.23 32.17
CA ALA A 37 -20.35 46.35 31.31
C ALA A 37 -21.86 46.44 31.60
N ALA A 38 -22.64 46.71 30.54
CA ALA A 38 -24.09 46.59 30.57
C ALA A 38 -24.48 45.10 30.61
N ALA A 39 -25.41 44.77 31.51
CA ALA A 39 -25.92 43.43 31.71
C ALA A 39 -26.59 42.87 30.44
N LEU A 40 -26.19 41.65 30.07
CA LEU A 40 -26.77 40.84 29.00
C LEU A 40 -28.20 40.41 29.36
N PRO A 41 -29.17 40.44 28.42
CA PRO A 41 -30.46 39.80 28.66
C PRO A 41 -30.31 38.28 28.59
N HIS A 42 -31.11 37.61 29.42
CA HIS A 42 -31.11 36.18 29.68
C HIS A 42 -31.08 35.30 28.43
N ALA A 43 -30.25 34.25 28.52
CA ALA A 43 -30.21 33.11 27.62
C ALA A 43 -31.62 32.50 27.46
N ALA A 44 -32.16 32.57 26.25
CA ALA A 44 -33.20 31.65 25.82
C ALA A 44 -32.55 30.26 25.78
N ALA A 45 -33.13 29.32 26.53
CA ALA A 45 -32.73 27.92 26.49
C ALA A 45 -32.78 27.42 25.05
N ALA A 46 -31.60 27.16 24.47
CA ALA A 46 -31.50 26.39 23.25
C ALA A 46 -32.05 25.00 23.58
N ALA A 47 -33.20 24.68 23.00
CA ALA A 47 -33.73 23.32 23.04
C ALA A 47 -32.64 22.41 22.48
N ALA A 48 -32.14 21.50 23.32
CA ALA A 48 -31.30 20.41 22.88
C ALA A 48 -32.12 19.61 21.86
N VAL A 49 -31.74 19.73 20.60
CA VAL A 49 -32.14 18.73 19.61
C VAL A 49 -31.35 17.50 20.00
N GLU A 50 -32.01 16.53 20.62
CA GLU A 50 -31.49 15.18 20.69
C GLU A 50 -31.35 14.71 19.24
N GLU A 51 -30.16 14.87 18.66
CA GLU A 51 -29.81 14.13 17.45
C GLU A 51 -29.84 12.66 17.84
N GLU A 52 -30.91 11.96 17.45
CA GLU A 52 -30.91 10.51 17.42
C GLU A 52 -29.66 10.10 16.64
N GLU A 53 -28.68 9.51 17.33
CA GLU A 53 -27.52 8.90 16.71
C GLU A 53 -28.04 7.73 15.85
N VAL A 54 -28.36 8.02 14.59
CA VAL A 54 -28.70 6.99 13.61
C VAL A 54 -27.43 6.17 13.43
N VAL A 55 -27.36 5.03 14.11
CA VAL A 55 -26.28 4.06 13.95
C VAL A 55 -26.33 3.55 12.51
N VAL A 56 -25.48 4.12 11.65
CA VAL A 56 -25.39 3.73 10.25
C VAL A 56 -24.68 2.38 10.17
N ASP A 57 -25.38 1.38 9.66
CA ASP A 57 -24.79 0.10 9.29
C ASP A 57 -23.99 0.26 7.98
N TYR A 58 -22.68 0.44 8.11
CA TYR A 58 -21.77 0.61 6.98
C TYR A 58 -21.57 -0.67 6.15
N GLU A 59 -21.82 -1.85 6.71
CA GLU A 59 -21.77 -3.10 5.93
C GLU A 59 -22.97 -3.18 4.98
N LYS A 60 -24.17 -2.85 5.49
CA LYS A 60 -25.37 -2.75 4.67
C LYS A 60 -25.25 -1.65 3.62
N LEU A 61 -24.65 -0.50 3.98
CA LEU A 61 -24.38 0.58 3.03
C LEU A 61 -23.42 0.12 1.93
N ALA A 62 -22.33 -0.57 2.28
CA ALA A 62 -21.38 -1.09 1.31
C ALA A 62 -22.04 -2.04 0.30
N LYS A 63 -22.90 -2.95 0.77
CA LYS A 63 -23.69 -3.85 -0.10
C LYS A 63 -24.64 -3.09 -1.01
N GLY A 64 -25.32 -2.07 -0.50
CA GLY A 64 -26.23 -1.23 -1.29
C GLY A 64 -25.53 -0.43 -2.39
N LEU A 65 -24.23 -0.19 -2.28
CA LEU A 65 -23.41 0.55 -3.24
C LEU A 65 -22.68 -0.36 -4.25
N GLU A 66 -22.83 -1.69 -4.20
CA GLU A 66 -22.09 -2.60 -5.09
C GLU A 66 -22.36 -2.37 -6.58
N SER A 67 -23.57 -1.94 -6.94
CA SER A 67 -23.94 -1.58 -8.31
C SER A 67 -23.79 -0.09 -8.63
N ALA A 68 -23.35 0.72 -7.66
CA ALA A 68 -23.18 2.16 -7.84
C ALA A 68 -21.89 2.46 -8.61
N SER A 69 -21.93 3.50 -9.43
CA SER A 69 -20.75 4.04 -10.09
C SER A 69 -19.81 4.74 -9.10
N PRO A 70 -18.51 4.87 -9.41
CA PRO A 70 -17.59 5.65 -8.59
C PRO A 70 -18.06 7.09 -8.33
N LEU A 71 -18.74 7.71 -9.30
CA LEU A 71 -19.30 9.05 -9.16
C LEU A 71 -20.38 9.10 -8.08
N GLU A 72 -21.33 8.16 -8.09
CA GLU A 72 -22.40 8.07 -7.08
C GLU A 72 -21.84 7.81 -5.68
N ILE A 73 -20.81 6.97 -5.58
CA ILE A 73 -20.16 6.65 -4.30
C ILE A 73 -19.43 7.88 -3.75
N VAL A 74 -18.71 8.63 -4.60
CA VAL A 74 -18.07 9.89 -4.20
C VAL A 74 -19.12 10.94 -3.82
N ASP A 75 -20.22 11.08 -4.57
CA ASP A 75 -21.29 12.02 -4.24
C ASP A 75 -21.91 11.73 -2.88
N GLU A 76 -22.26 10.47 -2.62
CA GLU A 76 -22.84 10.06 -1.33
C GLU A 76 -21.86 10.28 -0.17
N ALA A 77 -20.57 9.99 -0.36
CA ALA A 77 -19.55 10.23 0.66
C ALA A 77 -19.42 11.73 0.99
N LEU A 78 -19.30 12.59 -0.03
CA LEU A 78 -19.17 14.03 0.15
C LEU A 78 -20.45 14.66 0.73
N LYS A 79 -21.63 14.20 0.29
CA LYS A 79 -22.93 14.62 0.82
C LYS A 79 -23.05 14.32 2.32
N ARG A 80 -22.60 13.15 2.75
CA ARG A 80 -22.78 12.65 4.12
C ARG A 80 -21.86 13.31 5.13
N PHE A 81 -20.61 13.60 4.75
CA PHE A 81 -19.60 14.09 5.69
C PHE A 81 -19.18 15.56 5.47
N GLY A 82 -19.53 16.17 4.34
CA GLY A 82 -19.24 17.58 4.07
C GLY A 82 -17.75 17.92 4.26
N GLY A 83 -17.45 18.86 5.16
CA GLY A 83 -16.07 19.28 5.45
C GLY A 83 -15.24 18.29 6.27
N ASP A 84 -15.86 17.26 6.85
CA ASP A 84 -15.22 16.27 7.73
C ASP A 84 -14.68 15.04 6.98
N ILE A 85 -14.68 15.08 5.64
CA ILE A 85 -14.10 14.07 4.76
C ILE A 85 -13.03 14.69 3.86
N ALA A 86 -11.98 13.91 3.58
CA ALA A 86 -10.95 14.30 2.63
C ALA A 86 -10.49 13.13 1.75
N ILE A 87 -10.08 13.46 0.53
CA ILE A 87 -9.52 12.53 -0.44
C ILE A 87 -8.02 12.40 -0.18
N ALA A 88 -7.56 11.17 0.03
CA ALA A 88 -6.14 10.86 0.09
C ALA A 88 -5.60 10.73 -1.35
N PHE A 89 -4.75 11.67 -1.76
CA PHE A 89 -4.13 11.67 -3.08
C PHE A 89 -2.64 11.34 -2.99
N SER A 90 -2.22 10.28 -3.68
CA SER A 90 -0.83 9.79 -3.66
C SER A 90 0.05 10.31 -4.81
N GLY A 91 -0.53 11.05 -5.76
CA GLY A 91 0.20 11.56 -6.92
C GLY A 91 0.39 10.52 -8.02
N ALA A 92 -0.58 9.60 -8.16
CA ALA A 92 -0.59 8.53 -9.15
C ALA A 92 -1.93 8.53 -9.91
N GLU A 93 -2.44 7.35 -10.30
CA GLU A 93 -3.70 7.21 -11.03
C GLU A 93 -4.95 7.52 -10.17
N ASP A 94 -4.77 7.63 -8.84
CA ASP A 94 -5.80 8.04 -7.90
C ASP A 94 -6.24 9.50 -8.03
N VAL A 95 -5.61 10.28 -8.93
CA VAL A 95 -6.13 11.57 -9.40
C VAL A 95 -7.56 11.46 -9.96
N ALA A 96 -7.96 10.27 -10.43
CA ALA A 96 -9.33 10.00 -10.86
C ALA A 96 -10.37 10.34 -9.79
N LEU A 97 -10.05 10.18 -8.50
CA LEU A 97 -10.95 10.56 -7.40
C LEU A 97 -11.19 12.07 -7.31
N ILE A 98 -10.18 12.87 -7.64
CA ILE A 98 -10.31 14.34 -7.67
C ILE A 98 -11.23 14.75 -8.82
N GLU A 99 -11.09 14.10 -9.99
CA GLU A 99 -12.00 14.34 -11.11
C GLU A 99 -13.44 13.92 -10.77
N TYR A 100 -13.65 12.74 -10.18
CA TYR A 100 -14.99 12.33 -9.72
C TYR A 100 -15.56 13.33 -8.71
N ALA A 101 -14.78 13.77 -7.73
CA ALA A 101 -15.23 14.76 -6.75
C ALA A 101 -15.60 16.10 -7.41
N ARG A 102 -14.81 16.55 -8.39
CA ARG A 102 -15.12 17.73 -9.19
C ARG A 102 -16.45 17.58 -9.94
N LEU A 103 -16.72 16.43 -10.54
CA LEU A 103 -17.96 16.16 -11.29
C LEU A 103 -19.21 16.17 -10.40
N THR A 104 -19.09 15.89 -9.10
CA THR A 104 -20.22 16.02 -8.16
C THR A 104 -20.68 17.47 -7.97
N GLY A 105 -19.82 18.45 -8.25
CA GLY A 105 -20.07 19.85 -7.94
C GLY A 105 -20.08 20.20 -6.45
N ARG A 106 -19.75 19.26 -5.56
CA ARG A 106 -19.66 19.48 -4.12
C ARG A 106 -18.28 20.03 -3.71
N PRO A 107 -18.18 20.81 -2.63
CA PRO A 107 -16.90 21.11 -2.01
C PRO A 107 -16.20 19.82 -1.55
N PHE A 108 -14.90 19.74 -1.76
CA PHE A 108 -14.09 18.60 -1.32
C PHE A 108 -12.69 19.06 -0.86
N ARG A 109 -12.07 18.24 -0.01
CA ARG A 109 -10.71 18.43 0.48
C ARG A 109 -9.80 17.34 -0.05
N VAL A 110 -8.54 17.67 -0.27
CA VAL A 110 -7.52 16.73 -0.73
C VAL A 110 -6.30 16.86 0.17
N PHE A 111 -5.75 15.74 0.60
CA PHE A 111 -4.48 15.71 1.32
C PHE A 111 -3.52 14.71 0.69
N SER A 112 -2.22 14.97 0.83
CA SER A 112 -1.16 14.12 0.31
C SER A 112 -0.08 13.89 1.35
N LEU A 113 0.46 12.67 1.38
CA LEU A 113 1.56 12.32 2.28
C LEU A 113 2.90 12.58 1.58
N ASP A 114 3.55 13.68 1.93
CA ASP A 114 4.91 13.93 1.46
C ASP A 114 5.91 13.22 2.37
N THR A 115 6.46 12.12 1.89
CA THR A 115 7.46 11.33 2.62
C THR A 115 8.84 11.97 2.66
N GLY A 116 9.06 13.04 1.88
CA GLY A 116 10.36 13.65 1.58
C GLY A 116 11.23 12.82 0.64
N ARG A 117 10.66 11.76 0.03
CA ARG A 117 11.35 10.80 -0.87
C ARG A 117 10.51 10.44 -2.09
N LEU A 118 9.55 11.31 -2.45
CA LEU A 118 8.75 11.14 -3.67
C LEU A 118 9.59 11.44 -4.92
N ASN A 119 9.13 10.98 -6.07
CA ASN A 119 9.77 11.33 -7.34
C ASN A 119 9.60 12.83 -7.63
N PRO A 120 10.59 13.51 -8.23
CA PRO A 120 10.43 14.87 -8.72
C PRO A 120 9.21 15.06 -9.64
N GLU A 121 8.89 14.04 -10.44
CA GLU A 121 7.69 13.99 -11.31
C GLU A 121 6.40 14.04 -10.49
N THR A 122 6.37 13.39 -9.31
CA THR A 122 5.21 13.41 -8.41
C THR A 122 4.97 14.81 -7.84
N TYR A 123 6.03 15.55 -7.48
CA TYR A 123 5.90 16.95 -7.05
C TYR A 123 5.39 17.87 -8.16
N ARG A 124 5.95 17.74 -9.37
CA ARG A 124 5.46 18.47 -10.55
C ARG A 124 4.00 18.13 -10.84
N PHE A 125 3.61 16.88 -10.63
CA PHE A 125 2.25 16.44 -10.84
C PHE A 125 1.28 17.01 -9.78
N PHE A 126 1.67 17.08 -8.51
CA PHE A 126 0.87 17.76 -7.50
C PHE A 126 0.59 19.23 -7.86
N ASP A 127 1.63 19.98 -8.24
CA ASP A 127 1.48 21.37 -8.70
C ASP A 127 0.58 21.50 -9.93
N ALA A 128 0.70 20.59 -10.89
CA ALA A 128 -0.17 20.54 -12.07
C ALA A 128 -1.64 20.27 -11.69
N VAL A 129 -1.89 19.37 -10.74
CA VAL A 129 -3.24 19.05 -10.24
C VAL A 129 -3.84 20.26 -9.51
N GLU A 130 -3.10 20.89 -8.59
CA GLU A 130 -3.59 22.10 -7.90
C GLU A 130 -3.99 23.19 -8.88
N LYS A 131 -3.17 23.45 -9.90
CA LYS A 131 -3.45 24.44 -10.96
C LYS A 131 -4.63 24.06 -11.84
N HIS A 132 -4.72 22.79 -12.23
CA HIS A 132 -5.78 22.29 -13.11
C HIS A 132 -7.15 22.36 -12.42
N TYR A 133 -7.22 21.98 -11.15
CA TYR A 133 -8.47 21.91 -10.41
C TYR A 133 -8.80 23.18 -9.60
N GLY A 134 -7.84 24.09 -9.42
CA GLY A 134 -8.01 25.27 -8.56
C GLY A 134 -8.18 24.88 -7.09
N ILE A 135 -7.46 23.86 -6.63
CA ILE A 135 -7.53 23.33 -5.27
C ILE A 135 -6.20 23.55 -4.54
N HIS A 136 -6.24 23.44 -3.21
CA HIS A 136 -5.05 23.38 -2.37
C HIS A 136 -4.95 21.99 -1.72
N ILE A 137 -3.85 21.30 -1.97
CA ILE A 137 -3.55 19.99 -1.38
C ILE A 137 -2.95 20.21 0.01
N GLU A 138 -3.53 19.55 1.01
CA GLU A 138 -3.02 19.55 2.38
C GLU A 138 -1.85 18.56 2.49
N TYR A 139 -0.61 19.07 2.45
CA TYR A 139 0.60 18.24 2.52
C TYR A 139 0.96 17.85 3.95
N MET A 140 1.16 16.55 4.18
CA MET A 140 1.51 15.97 5.47
C MET A 140 2.94 15.45 5.46
N PHE A 141 3.83 16.15 6.18
CA PHE A 141 5.24 15.80 6.27
C PHE A 141 5.55 14.86 7.45
N PRO A 142 6.63 14.05 7.37
CA PRO A 142 7.15 13.32 8.51
C PRO A 142 7.64 14.22 9.64
N ASP A 143 7.65 13.68 10.86
CA ASP A 143 8.34 14.34 11.96
C ASP A 143 9.85 14.31 11.73
N ALA A 144 10.49 15.48 11.79
CA ALA A 144 11.91 15.63 11.49
C ALA A 144 12.81 14.91 12.51
N VAL A 145 12.42 14.87 13.78
CA VAL A 145 13.19 14.21 14.85
C VAL A 145 13.17 12.69 14.63
N GLU A 146 12.00 12.13 14.32
CA GLU A 146 11.85 10.70 14.03
C GLU A 146 12.65 10.29 12.78
N VAL A 147 12.58 11.10 11.71
CA VAL A 147 13.36 10.87 10.48
C VAL A 147 14.86 10.96 10.76
N GLN A 148 15.30 11.97 11.51
CA GLN A 148 16.72 12.14 11.84
C GLN A 148 17.24 10.96 12.66
N GLY A 149 16.44 10.46 13.62
CA GLY A 149 16.76 9.27 14.40
C GLY A 149 16.96 8.02 13.52
N LEU A 150 16.01 7.75 12.63
CA LEU A 150 16.11 6.64 11.67
C LEU A 150 17.35 6.75 10.79
N VAL A 151 17.59 7.92 10.19
CA VAL A 151 18.69 8.09 9.24
C VAL A 151 20.06 8.03 9.92
N ARG A 152 20.21 8.58 11.13
CA ARG A 152 21.49 8.52 11.87
C ARG A 152 21.85 7.10 12.31
N SER A 153 20.85 6.26 12.57
CA SER A 153 21.06 4.89 13.06
C SER A 153 21.20 3.88 11.93
N LYS A 154 20.41 4.01 10.85
CA LYS A 154 20.28 3.00 9.79
C LYS A 154 20.53 3.52 8.38
N GLY A 155 20.91 4.78 8.22
CA GLY A 155 21.16 5.39 6.92
C GLY A 155 19.88 5.73 6.13
N LEU A 156 20.07 6.08 4.85
CA LEU A 156 18.99 6.58 3.98
C LEU A 156 18.19 5.49 3.24
N PHE A 157 18.62 4.24 3.35
CA PHE A 157 18.14 3.10 2.56
C PHE A 157 17.92 1.82 3.36
N SER A 158 17.74 1.93 4.68
CA SER A 158 17.54 0.77 5.58
C SER A 158 16.43 -0.18 5.11
N PHE A 159 15.43 0.33 4.39
CA PHE A 159 14.32 -0.45 3.84
C PHE A 159 14.73 -1.54 2.85
N TYR A 160 15.91 -1.47 2.23
CA TYR A 160 16.42 -2.57 1.38
C TYR A 160 16.90 -3.77 2.19
N GLU A 161 17.27 -3.56 3.46
CA GLU A 161 17.83 -4.59 4.34
C GLU A 161 16.80 -5.05 5.37
N ASP A 162 16.14 -4.09 6.02
CA ASP A 162 15.19 -4.32 7.12
C ASP A 162 13.74 -4.49 6.65
N GLY A 163 13.48 -4.23 5.37
CA GLY A 163 12.13 -4.05 4.83
C GLY A 163 11.58 -2.64 5.05
N HIS A 164 10.58 -2.27 4.25
CA HIS A 164 10.07 -0.92 4.15
C HIS A 164 9.25 -0.45 5.36
N GLN A 165 8.87 -1.36 6.26
CA GLN A 165 7.82 -1.13 7.25
C GLN A 165 8.19 -0.02 8.23
N GLU A 166 9.43 0.02 8.73
CA GLU A 166 9.88 1.04 9.67
C GLU A 166 9.94 2.43 9.02
N CYS A 167 10.58 2.53 7.85
CA CYS A 167 10.67 3.77 7.08
C CYS A 167 9.26 4.30 6.73
N CYS A 168 8.37 3.43 6.25
CA CYS A 168 6.98 3.82 5.96
C CYS A 168 6.19 4.16 7.22
N SER A 169 6.45 3.51 8.35
CA SER A 169 5.81 3.85 9.62
C SER A 169 6.08 5.31 9.98
N ILE A 170 7.35 5.71 9.96
CA ILE A 170 7.80 7.08 10.27
C ILE A 170 7.35 8.07 9.20
N ARG A 171 7.57 7.75 7.93
CA ARG A 171 7.37 8.72 6.83
C ARG A 171 5.96 8.82 6.29
N LYS A 172 5.11 7.83 6.56
CA LYS A 172 3.80 7.71 5.91
C LYS A 172 2.68 7.40 6.88
N VAL A 173 2.84 6.38 7.74
CA VAL A 173 1.76 5.95 8.65
C VAL A 173 1.54 6.96 9.78
N ARG A 174 2.59 7.42 10.45
CA ARG A 174 2.48 8.42 11.53
C ARG A 174 1.93 9.77 11.04
N PRO A 175 2.40 10.33 9.90
CA PRO A 175 1.79 11.53 9.31
C PRO A 175 0.33 11.32 8.92
N LEU A 176 -0.01 10.18 8.32
CA LEU A 176 -1.39 9.85 8.01
C LEU A 176 -2.26 9.83 9.28
N LYS A 177 -1.82 9.16 10.35
CA LYS A 177 -2.57 9.11 11.61
C LYS A 177 -2.84 10.51 12.15
N ARG A 178 -1.90 11.46 12.01
CA ARG A 178 -2.13 12.86 12.41
C ARG A 178 -3.18 13.55 11.54
N ALA A 179 -3.14 13.35 10.22
CA ALA A 179 -4.12 13.93 9.30
C ALA A 179 -5.54 13.39 9.57
N LEU A 180 -5.68 12.08 9.74
CA LEU A 180 -6.97 11.41 9.92
C LEU A 180 -7.64 11.72 11.26
N LYS A 181 -6.88 12.05 12.31
CA LYS A 181 -7.44 12.48 13.61
C LYS A 181 -8.40 13.66 13.50
N GLY A 182 -8.23 14.51 12.49
CA GLY A 182 -9.10 15.67 12.25
C GLY A 182 -10.31 15.38 11.37
N LEU A 183 -10.59 14.12 11.01
CA LEU A 183 -11.61 13.73 10.03
C LEU A 183 -12.57 12.68 10.59
N ARG A 184 -13.80 12.66 10.10
CA ARG A 184 -14.79 11.60 10.35
C ARG A 184 -14.78 10.54 9.26
N ALA A 185 -14.35 10.90 8.05
CA ALA A 185 -14.20 9.96 6.95
C ALA A 185 -13.01 10.32 6.04
N TRP A 186 -12.60 9.37 5.20
CA TRP A 186 -11.59 9.59 4.17
C TRP A 186 -11.84 8.71 2.94
N ILE A 187 -11.42 9.20 1.78
CA ILE A 187 -11.58 8.52 0.50
C ILE A 187 -10.21 8.09 -0.02
N THR A 188 -10.07 6.83 -0.45
CA THR A 188 -8.82 6.31 -1.02
C THR A 188 -9.02 5.68 -2.39
N GLY A 189 -7.99 5.75 -3.24
CA GLY A 189 -7.99 5.17 -4.58
C GLY A 189 -7.65 3.67 -4.63
N GLN A 190 -7.86 2.93 -3.54
CA GLN A 190 -7.56 1.49 -3.53
C GLN A 190 -8.53 0.73 -4.44
N ARG A 191 -7.97 -0.15 -5.28
CA ARG A 191 -8.73 -1.07 -6.13
C ARG A 191 -8.39 -2.52 -5.81
N LYS A 192 -9.34 -3.43 -6.03
CA LYS A 192 -9.16 -4.87 -5.83
C LYS A 192 -8.07 -5.44 -6.76
N ASP A 193 -7.97 -4.93 -7.98
CA ASP A 193 -7.04 -5.41 -9.01
C ASP A 193 -5.57 -4.98 -8.79
N GLN A 194 -5.30 -4.01 -7.90
CA GLN A 194 -3.95 -3.50 -7.65
C GLN A 194 -3.06 -4.47 -6.86
N SER A 195 -3.64 -5.50 -6.25
CA SER A 195 -2.88 -6.56 -5.58
C SER A 195 -3.69 -7.85 -5.51
N PRO A 196 -3.25 -8.93 -6.17
CA PRO A 196 -4.00 -10.18 -6.28
C PRO A 196 -4.31 -10.86 -4.94
N GLY A 197 -3.61 -10.51 -3.85
CA GLY A 197 -3.84 -11.15 -2.56
C GLY A 197 -4.01 -10.25 -1.34
N THR A 198 -3.57 -8.98 -1.37
CA THR A 198 -3.78 -8.06 -0.22
C THR A 198 -4.99 -7.16 -0.38
N ARG A 199 -5.58 -7.06 -1.58
CA ARG A 199 -6.65 -6.11 -1.89
C ARG A 199 -7.92 -6.73 -2.46
N ALA A 200 -7.93 -8.05 -2.69
CA ALA A 200 -9.07 -8.76 -3.30
C ALA A 200 -10.41 -8.54 -2.59
N HIS A 201 -10.39 -8.27 -1.28
CA HIS A 201 -11.59 -8.14 -0.43
C HIS A 201 -11.81 -6.73 0.11
N ILE A 202 -11.26 -5.68 -0.52
CA ILE A 202 -11.50 -4.30 -0.07
C ILE A 202 -12.99 -3.94 -0.30
N PRO A 203 -13.73 -3.54 0.75
CA PRO A 203 -15.10 -3.07 0.61
C PRO A 203 -15.15 -1.62 0.11
N LEU A 204 -16.28 -1.24 -0.50
CA LEU A 204 -16.52 0.14 -0.97
C LEU A 204 -16.58 1.14 0.19
N VAL A 205 -17.14 0.71 1.33
CA VAL A 205 -17.23 1.49 2.56
C VAL A 205 -16.96 0.56 3.74
N GLN A 206 -16.19 1.04 4.71
CA GLN A 206 -15.98 0.31 5.96
C GLN A 206 -15.67 1.28 7.09
N VAL A 207 -15.96 0.85 8.30
CA VAL A 207 -15.33 1.42 9.49
C VAL A 207 -13.82 1.13 9.40
N ASP A 208 -12.99 2.17 9.51
CA ASP A 208 -11.54 2.04 9.34
C ASP A 208 -10.95 1.16 10.46
N PRO A 209 -10.33 0.02 10.11
CA PRO A 209 -9.83 -0.93 11.12
C PRO A 209 -8.47 -0.51 11.70
N SER A 210 -7.82 0.51 11.14
CA SER A 210 -6.41 0.84 11.40
C SER A 210 -6.20 2.20 12.05
N PHE A 211 -7.13 3.14 11.84
CA PHE A 211 -6.97 4.53 12.27
C PHE A 211 -8.16 5.04 13.08
N GLU A 212 -7.84 6.04 13.90
CA GLU A 212 -8.81 6.80 14.69
C GLU A 212 -9.18 8.06 13.91
N GLY A 213 -10.45 8.43 13.94
CA GLY A 213 -10.96 9.69 13.43
C GLY A 213 -11.21 10.70 14.55
N MET A 214 -11.98 11.74 14.24
CA MET A 214 -12.34 12.81 15.16
C MET A 214 -13.07 12.31 16.43
N GLY A 215 -13.80 11.19 16.32
CA GLY A 215 -14.50 10.57 17.45
C GLY A 215 -13.59 9.91 18.50
N GLY A 216 -12.28 9.81 18.26
CA GLY A 216 -11.31 9.33 19.25
C GLY A 216 -11.49 7.85 19.61
N GLY A 217 -11.02 6.95 18.74
CA GLY A 217 -11.06 5.51 18.99
C GLY A 217 -10.97 4.68 17.71
N ILE A 218 -10.55 3.42 17.82
CA ILE A 218 -10.58 2.50 16.66
C ILE A 218 -12.03 2.34 16.22
N GLY A 219 -12.27 2.54 14.93
CA GLY A 219 -13.60 2.47 14.33
C GLY A 219 -14.42 3.77 14.36
N SER A 220 -13.81 4.89 14.77
CA SER A 220 -14.43 6.22 14.70
C SER A 220 -14.26 6.92 13.33
N LEU A 221 -13.51 6.32 12.41
CA LEU A 221 -13.22 6.86 11.08
C LEU A 221 -13.86 5.97 10.02
N ILE A 222 -14.51 6.56 9.02
CA ILE A 222 -15.09 5.80 7.90
C ILE A 222 -14.19 5.89 6.68
N LYS A 223 -13.85 4.74 6.11
CA LYS A 223 -13.02 4.64 4.91
C LYS A 223 -13.87 4.30 3.70
N TRP A 224 -13.75 5.12 2.67
CA TRP A 224 -14.40 4.96 1.37
C TRP A 224 -13.36 4.56 0.31
N ASN A 225 -13.70 3.56 -0.50
CA ASN A 225 -12.89 3.08 -1.62
C ASN A 225 -13.74 3.07 -2.91
N PRO A 226 -14.08 4.23 -3.50
CA PRO A 226 -15.00 4.31 -4.64
C PRO A 226 -14.53 3.55 -5.88
N LEU A 227 -13.22 3.29 -5.96
CA LEU A 227 -12.60 2.57 -7.08
C LEU A 227 -12.41 1.07 -6.80
N ALA A 228 -12.92 0.52 -5.69
CA ALA A 228 -12.61 -0.83 -5.26
C ALA A 228 -12.93 -1.90 -6.32
N THR A 229 -14.05 -1.73 -7.02
CA THR A 229 -14.57 -2.66 -8.05
C THR A 229 -14.21 -2.27 -9.48
N VAL A 230 -13.47 -1.17 -9.68
CA VAL A 230 -13.11 -0.67 -11.02
C VAL A 230 -11.79 -1.28 -11.46
N GLU A 231 -11.74 -1.79 -12.68
CA GLU A 231 -10.49 -2.28 -13.28
C GLU A 231 -9.59 -1.09 -13.68
N GLY A 232 -8.27 -1.27 -13.57
CA GLY A 232 -7.29 -0.24 -13.88
C GLY A 232 -7.39 0.25 -15.33
N LYS A 233 -7.78 -0.62 -16.28
CA LYS A 233 -8.00 -0.23 -17.68
C LYS A 233 -9.10 0.84 -17.81
N ASP A 234 -10.15 0.73 -17.01
CA ASP A 234 -11.31 1.61 -17.05
C ASP A 234 -11.01 2.94 -16.35
N ILE A 235 -10.19 2.92 -15.30
CA ILE A 235 -9.61 4.13 -14.71
C ILE A 235 -8.78 4.90 -15.74
N TRP A 236 -7.92 4.21 -16.49
CA TRP A 236 -7.10 4.86 -17.52
C TRP A 236 -7.93 5.38 -18.69
N ASN A 237 -8.99 4.68 -19.08
CA ASN A 237 -9.95 5.17 -20.08
C ASN A 237 -10.66 6.43 -19.61
N PHE A 238 -11.11 6.46 -18.35
CA PHE A 238 -11.72 7.64 -17.74
C PHE A 238 -10.75 8.83 -17.72
N ILE A 239 -9.54 8.65 -17.17
CA ILE A 239 -8.52 9.71 -17.08
C ILE A 239 -8.23 10.33 -18.46
N ARG A 240 -8.06 9.49 -19.49
CA ARG A 240 -7.81 9.96 -20.86
C ARG A 240 -9.00 10.69 -21.47
N THR A 241 -10.21 10.17 -21.27
CA THR A 241 -11.44 10.74 -21.85
C THR A 241 -11.76 12.10 -21.25
N MET A 242 -11.51 12.26 -19.94
CA MET A 242 -11.77 13.50 -19.20
C MET A 242 -10.62 14.53 -19.33
N GLY A 243 -9.51 14.19 -19.99
CA GLY A 243 -8.37 15.10 -20.14
C GLY A 243 -7.66 15.40 -18.81
N VAL A 244 -7.72 14.47 -17.85
CA VAL A 244 -7.15 14.62 -16.51
C VAL A 244 -5.61 14.63 -16.61
N PRO A 245 -4.90 15.56 -15.94
CA PRO A 245 -3.44 15.53 -15.90
C PRO A 245 -2.96 14.24 -15.23
N VAL A 246 -1.80 13.72 -15.68
CA VAL A 246 -1.23 12.48 -15.16
C VAL A 246 0.25 12.64 -14.79
N ASN A 247 0.71 11.80 -13.86
CA ASN A 247 2.12 11.72 -13.52
C ASN A 247 2.94 11.24 -14.74
N LEU A 248 4.00 11.99 -15.10
CA LEU A 248 4.84 11.69 -16.26
C LEU A 248 5.52 10.32 -16.18
N LEU A 249 5.71 9.76 -14.98
CA LEU A 249 6.28 8.41 -14.81
C LEU A 249 5.44 7.32 -15.48
N HIS A 250 4.13 7.53 -15.65
CA HIS A 250 3.29 6.57 -16.37
C HIS A 250 3.72 6.39 -17.83
N SER A 251 4.26 7.44 -18.46
CA SER A 251 4.85 7.34 -19.82
C SER A 251 6.18 6.58 -19.86
N GLN A 252 6.77 6.31 -18.69
CA GLN A 252 8.06 5.65 -18.51
C GLN A 252 7.91 4.20 -17.99
N GLY A 253 6.71 3.63 -18.06
CA GLY A 253 6.43 2.25 -17.65
C GLY A 253 6.16 2.07 -16.16
N TYR A 254 6.00 3.15 -15.39
CA TYR A 254 5.53 3.06 -14.00
C TYR A 254 4.02 2.91 -13.98
N VAL A 255 3.53 1.73 -13.60
CA VAL A 255 2.08 1.51 -13.43
C VAL A 255 1.65 1.90 -12.01
N SER A 256 2.30 1.36 -10.98
CA SER A 256 2.10 1.76 -9.58
C SER A 256 3.20 2.73 -9.14
N ILE A 257 2.83 3.90 -8.62
CA ILE A 257 3.77 4.95 -8.19
C ILE A 257 3.83 5.05 -6.65
N GLY A 258 5.02 5.31 -6.13
CA GLY A 258 5.26 5.60 -4.72
C GLY A 258 6.50 6.45 -4.53
N CYS A 259 7.19 6.29 -3.41
CA CYS A 259 8.50 6.91 -3.20
C CYS A 259 9.49 6.42 -4.25
N GLU A 260 10.37 7.31 -4.71
CA GLU A 260 11.42 7.03 -5.71
C GLU A 260 12.23 5.76 -5.38
N PRO A 261 12.81 5.60 -4.17
CA PRO A 261 13.71 4.48 -3.93
C PRO A 261 12.98 3.14 -3.72
N CYS A 262 11.64 3.15 -3.70
CA CYS A 262 10.83 1.95 -3.46
C CYS A 262 9.89 1.65 -4.62
N THR A 263 10.07 2.32 -5.75
CA THR A 263 9.23 2.18 -6.95
C THR A 263 10.10 2.01 -8.20
N ARG A 264 9.77 1.05 -9.06
CA ARG A 264 10.36 0.88 -10.38
C ARG A 264 9.29 0.65 -11.45
N SER A 265 9.64 0.88 -12.71
CA SER A 265 8.81 0.49 -13.85
C SER A 265 8.60 -1.03 -13.89
N VAL A 266 7.52 -1.46 -14.52
CA VAL A 266 7.24 -2.88 -14.78
C VAL A 266 7.34 -3.17 -16.28
N LEU A 267 7.67 -4.41 -16.62
CA LEU A 267 7.69 -4.85 -18.02
C LEU A 267 6.27 -5.07 -18.55
N PRO A 268 6.07 -5.07 -19.89
CA PRO A 268 4.81 -5.50 -20.48
C PRO A 268 4.36 -6.86 -19.93
N GLY A 269 3.13 -6.93 -19.44
CA GLY A 269 2.57 -8.16 -18.85
C GLY A 269 2.98 -8.45 -17.41
N GLN A 270 3.90 -7.70 -16.79
CA GLN A 270 4.13 -7.81 -15.35
C GLN A 270 3.00 -7.17 -14.55
N HIS A 271 2.70 -7.72 -13.38
CA HIS A 271 1.69 -7.15 -12.49
C HIS A 271 2.17 -5.82 -11.91
N GLU A 272 1.29 -4.81 -11.79
CA GLU A 272 1.67 -3.46 -11.33
C GLU A 272 2.36 -3.44 -9.95
N ARG A 273 1.99 -4.38 -9.07
CA ARG A 273 2.59 -4.52 -7.75
C ARG A 273 4.04 -4.99 -7.76
N GLU A 274 4.52 -5.59 -8.85
CA GLU A 274 5.93 -6.00 -9.02
C GLU A 274 6.89 -4.82 -9.12
N GLY A 275 6.36 -3.62 -9.40
CA GLY A 275 7.11 -2.36 -9.36
C GLY A 275 7.34 -1.82 -7.94
N ARG A 276 6.72 -2.41 -6.91
CA ARG A 276 6.73 -1.89 -5.53
C ARG A 276 7.46 -2.84 -4.59
N TRP A 277 8.40 -2.31 -3.82
CA TRP A 277 9.20 -3.09 -2.85
C TRP A 277 9.66 -4.43 -3.45
N TRP A 278 10.23 -4.39 -4.66
CA TRP A 278 10.50 -5.57 -5.47
C TRP A 278 11.51 -6.54 -4.85
N TRP A 279 12.25 -6.10 -3.83
CA TRP A 279 13.18 -6.91 -3.04
C TRP A 279 12.47 -7.69 -1.92
N GLU A 280 11.28 -7.27 -1.51
CA GLU A 280 10.44 -7.97 -0.54
C GLU A 280 9.50 -8.96 -1.24
N ASP A 281 8.97 -9.92 -0.47
CA ASP A 281 8.02 -10.89 -1.00
C ASP A 281 6.57 -10.38 -1.00
N ALA A 282 5.79 -10.88 -1.95
CA ALA A 282 4.36 -10.65 -2.19
C ALA A 282 3.53 -10.15 -1.00
N LYS A 283 3.48 -10.92 0.09
CA LYS A 283 2.65 -10.61 1.27
C LYS A 283 3.10 -9.39 2.06
N ALA A 284 4.40 -9.12 2.02
CA ALA A 284 5.00 -8.01 2.74
C ALA A 284 4.82 -6.69 1.99
N LYS A 285 4.46 -6.72 0.69
CA LYS A 285 4.35 -5.53 -0.17
C LYS A 285 3.12 -4.67 0.11
N GLU A 286 2.62 -4.56 1.34
CA GLU A 286 1.64 -3.53 1.71
C GLU A 286 2.20 -2.58 2.75
N CYS A 287 2.02 -1.30 2.45
CA CYS A 287 2.35 -0.24 3.38
C CYS A 287 1.42 -0.29 4.60
N GLY A 288 1.91 0.16 5.75
CA GLY A 288 1.14 0.27 6.99
C GLY A 288 -0.18 1.08 6.91
N LEU A 289 -0.47 1.76 5.80
CA LEU A 289 -1.75 2.48 5.61
C LEU A 289 -2.98 1.58 5.50
N HIS A 290 -2.82 0.32 5.09
CA HIS A 290 -3.97 -0.52 4.72
C HIS A 290 -3.89 -1.93 5.31
N LYS A 291 -3.04 -2.13 6.33
CA LYS A 291 -2.79 -3.44 6.92
C LYS A 291 -4.02 -4.07 7.58
N GLY A 292 -4.99 -3.27 8.06
CA GLY A 292 -6.19 -3.81 8.69
C GLY A 292 -7.12 -4.61 7.77
N ASN A 293 -6.96 -4.51 6.44
CA ASN A 293 -7.74 -5.29 5.48
C ASN A 293 -7.07 -6.64 5.12
N ILE A 294 -5.88 -6.91 5.68
CA ILE A 294 -5.19 -8.19 5.49
C ILE A 294 -5.71 -9.13 6.58
N ASN A 295 -6.48 -10.16 6.20
CA ASN A 295 -7.01 -11.16 7.13
C ASN A 295 -5.88 -11.74 8.00
N ALA A 296 -5.83 -11.30 9.27
CA ALA A 296 -4.85 -11.80 10.23
C ALA A 296 -5.31 -13.11 10.92
N ASN A 297 -6.59 -13.46 10.84
CA ASN A 297 -7.17 -14.63 11.48
C ASN A 297 -8.19 -15.31 10.56
N GLY A 298 -7.87 -16.50 10.07
CA GLY A 298 -8.89 -17.46 9.62
C GLY A 298 -9.52 -18.09 10.85
N SER A 299 -10.52 -17.43 11.45
CA SER A 299 -11.35 -18.04 12.48
C SER A 299 -12.28 -19.07 11.83
N GLN A 300 -12.07 -20.33 12.22
CA GLN A 300 -12.76 -21.53 11.77
C GLN A 300 -14.26 -21.50 12.10
N GLU A 301 -15.11 -21.79 11.12
CA GLU A 301 -16.37 -22.51 11.37
C GLU A 301 -16.10 -24.01 11.23
N VAL A 302 -16.31 -24.75 12.32
CA VAL A 302 -16.14 -26.20 12.37
C VAL A 302 -17.42 -26.85 11.85
N VAL A 303 -17.39 -27.32 10.60
CA VAL A 303 -18.44 -28.21 10.07
C VAL A 303 -18.00 -29.65 10.31
N ILE A 304 -18.63 -30.32 11.27
CA ILE A 304 -18.43 -31.75 11.54
C ILE A 304 -19.40 -32.54 10.66
N ASN A 305 -18.92 -33.18 9.61
CA ASN A 305 -19.66 -34.26 8.96
C ASN A 305 -19.16 -35.61 9.49
N ARG A 306 -20.12 -36.38 10.00
CA ARG A 306 -19.99 -37.80 10.33
C ARG A 306 -19.86 -38.58 9.03
N ASP A 307 -18.73 -39.23 8.82
CA ASP A 307 -18.65 -40.68 8.55
C ASP A 307 -17.26 -41.05 7.97
N GLY A 308 -16.55 -41.90 8.73
CA GLY A 308 -15.76 -43.03 8.23
C GLY A 308 -14.67 -42.82 7.18
N ALA A 309 -13.44 -42.68 7.68
CA ALA A 309 -12.17 -43.10 7.06
C ALA A 309 -11.62 -42.32 5.86
N LEU A 310 -10.65 -41.43 6.14
CA LEU A 310 -9.60 -41.06 5.18
C LEU A 310 -8.25 -40.98 5.91
N ARG A 311 -7.22 -41.62 5.35
CA ARG A 311 -5.83 -41.49 5.80
C ARG A 311 -5.32 -40.11 5.41
N THR A 312 -5.25 -39.18 6.36
CA THR A 312 -4.64 -37.86 6.14
C THR A 312 -3.20 -37.88 6.67
N ASN A 313 -2.25 -37.46 5.83
CA ASN A 313 -0.88 -37.18 6.24
C ASN A 313 -0.87 -35.86 7.03
N SER A 314 -1.39 -35.89 8.26
CA SER A 314 -1.40 -34.77 9.19
C SER A 314 -0.09 -34.72 9.96
N VAL A 315 0.65 -33.61 9.83
CA VAL A 315 1.70 -33.23 10.77
C VAL A 315 1.21 -31.96 11.47
N ASN A 316 1.01 -32.05 12.79
CA ASN A 316 0.57 -30.99 13.70
C ASN A 316 -0.88 -30.48 13.53
N GLY A 317 -1.82 -31.32 13.09
CA GLY A 317 -3.27 -31.04 13.26
C GLY A 317 -3.88 -29.99 12.33
N VAL A 318 -3.10 -29.43 11.38
CA VAL A 318 -3.60 -28.53 10.34
C VAL A 318 -3.58 -29.29 9.01
N ALA A 319 -4.74 -29.37 8.35
CA ALA A 319 -4.90 -30.03 7.06
C ALA A 319 -3.97 -29.41 6.00
N ASP A 320 -3.43 -30.24 5.11
CA ASP A 320 -2.60 -29.80 3.99
C ASP A 320 -3.51 -29.21 2.91
N ILE A 321 -3.12 -28.10 2.29
CA ILE A 321 -3.93 -27.42 1.27
C ILE A 321 -3.72 -28.00 -0.13
N PHE A 322 -2.72 -28.86 -0.36
CA PHE A 322 -2.47 -29.44 -1.69
C PHE A 322 -2.81 -30.93 -1.67
N GLU A 323 -4.08 -31.28 -1.75
CA GLU A 323 -4.55 -32.67 -1.71
C GLU A 323 -4.56 -33.32 -3.10
N THR A 324 -3.39 -33.52 -3.70
CA THR A 324 -3.24 -34.19 -5.00
C THR A 324 -2.00 -35.06 -5.07
N GLN A 325 -2.06 -36.14 -5.86
CA GLN A 325 -0.91 -37.00 -6.16
C GLN A 325 0.06 -36.38 -7.18
N ALA A 326 -0.37 -35.34 -7.92
CA ALA A 326 0.46 -34.64 -8.90
C ALA A 326 1.57 -33.80 -8.26
N ILE A 327 1.45 -33.47 -6.97
CA ILE A 327 2.40 -32.63 -6.23
C ILE A 327 3.10 -33.47 -5.16
N VAL A 328 4.42 -33.62 -5.30
CA VAL A 328 5.24 -34.39 -4.36
C VAL A 328 5.43 -33.62 -3.06
N ASN A 329 5.10 -34.23 -1.92
CA ASN A 329 5.40 -33.64 -0.61
C ASN A 329 6.89 -33.78 -0.29
N LEU A 330 7.60 -32.66 -0.21
CA LEU A 330 9.00 -32.60 0.16
C LEU A 330 9.14 -32.33 1.66
N HIS A 331 10.00 -33.10 2.30
CA HIS A 331 10.50 -32.82 3.65
C HIS A 331 11.88 -32.15 3.56
N ARG A 332 12.45 -31.76 4.70
CA ARG A 332 13.75 -31.06 4.76
C ARG A 332 14.83 -31.78 3.97
N GLN A 333 14.96 -33.09 4.18
CA GLN A 333 15.93 -33.92 3.47
C GLN A 333 15.72 -33.88 1.94
N GLY A 334 14.47 -33.84 1.47
CA GLY A 334 14.16 -33.69 0.04
C GLY A 334 14.65 -32.36 -0.51
N ILE A 335 14.46 -31.26 0.23
CA ILE A 335 14.98 -29.94 -0.14
C ILE A 335 16.52 -29.92 -0.10
N ASP A 336 17.14 -30.49 0.92
CA ASP A 336 18.61 -30.57 1.01
C ASP A 336 19.20 -31.32 -0.19
N ASN A 337 18.55 -32.42 -0.62
CA ASN A 337 18.97 -33.16 -1.81
C ASN A 337 18.81 -32.31 -3.08
N LEU A 338 17.72 -31.55 -3.20
CA LEU A 338 17.56 -30.61 -4.29
C LEU A 338 18.65 -29.55 -4.26
N LEU A 339 19.04 -28.99 -3.12
CA LEU A 339 20.11 -27.98 -3.04
C LEU A 339 21.50 -28.54 -3.39
N LYS A 340 21.81 -29.77 -2.97
CA LYS A 340 23.14 -30.38 -3.14
C LYS A 340 23.43 -30.89 -4.55
N LEU A 341 22.45 -30.89 -5.47
CA LEU A 341 22.59 -31.36 -6.86
C LEU A 341 22.92 -32.86 -7.01
N GLU A 342 22.99 -33.62 -5.92
CA GLU A 342 23.31 -35.04 -5.96
C GLU A 342 22.15 -35.80 -6.63
N ASN A 343 22.35 -36.23 -7.88
CA ASN A 343 21.44 -37.05 -8.67
C ASN A 343 20.10 -36.41 -9.07
N ARG A 344 20.05 -35.10 -9.33
CA ARG A 344 18.84 -34.44 -9.85
C ARG A 344 18.60 -34.82 -11.32
N VAL A 345 17.80 -35.86 -11.57
CA VAL A 345 17.51 -36.38 -12.92
C VAL A 345 16.55 -35.49 -13.71
N GLU A 346 15.60 -34.86 -13.00
CA GLU A 346 14.55 -34.00 -13.54
C GLU A 346 14.60 -32.63 -12.87
N PRO A 347 14.29 -31.52 -13.57
CA PRO A 347 14.08 -30.24 -12.91
C PRO A 347 12.85 -30.28 -11.99
N TRP A 348 12.88 -29.48 -10.93
CA TRP A 348 11.78 -29.39 -9.96
C TRP A 348 11.21 -27.98 -9.88
N LEU A 349 9.88 -27.86 -9.91
CA LEU A 349 9.18 -26.67 -9.47
C LEU A 349 8.61 -26.92 -8.07
N VAL A 350 9.04 -26.15 -7.07
CA VAL A 350 8.66 -26.34 -5.67
C VAL A 350 7.96 -25.10 -5.13
N VAL A 351 6.79 -25.29 -4.50
CA VAL A 351 6.15 -24.25 -3.69
C VAL A 351 6.57 -24.39 -2.22
N LEU A 352 7.09 -23.32 -1.64
CA LEU A 352 7.20 -23.11 -0.21
C LEU A 352 5.88 -22.51 0.28
N TYR A 353 5.16 -23.21 1.15
CA TYR A 353 3.81 -22.82 1.57
C TYR A 353 3.61 -22.98 3.08
N ALA A 354 2.51 -22.41 3.58
CA ALA A 354 2.01 -22.65 4.92
C ALA A 354 0.48 -22.86 4.85
N PRO A 355 -0.12 -23.84 5.54
CA PRO A 355 -1.54 -24.12 5.40
C PRO A 355 -2.47 -22.97 5.82
N TRP A 356 -2.06 -22.16 6.81
CA TRP A 356 -2.81 -20.98 7.28
C TRP A 356 -2.71 -19.77 6.35
N CYS A 357 -1.96 -19.87 5.25
CA CYS A 357 -1.72 -18.76 4.34
C CYS A 357 -2.84 -18.62 3.31
N GLY A 358 -3.65 -17.56 3.41
CA GLY A 358 -4.67 -17.23 2.40
C GLY A 358 -4.15 -17.07 0.97
N PHE A 359 -2.91 -16.61 0.78
CA PHE A 359 -2.28 -16.52 -0.55
C PHE A 359 -1.87 -17.87 -1.11
N CYS A 360 -1.58 -18.84 -0.24
CA CYS A 360 -1.27 -20.21 -0.67
C CYS A 360 -2.57 -20.91 -1.07
N GLN A 361 -3.61 -20.73 -0.26
CA GLN A 361 -4.97 -21.22 -0.55
C GLN A 361 -5.49 -20.63 -1.85
N GLY A 362 -5.36 -19.32 -2.06
CA GLY A 362 -5.80 -18.67 -3.32
C GLY A 362 -5.06 -19.10 -4.57
N MET A 363 -3.84 -19.66 -4.44
CA MET A 363 -3.06 -20.21 -5.56
C MET A 363 -3.32 -21.71 -5.78
N GLU A 364 -3.94 -22.39 -4.82
CA GLU A 364 -4.02 -23.84 -4.74
C GLU A 364 -4.48 -24.46 -6.06
N THR A 365 -5.66 -24.05 -6.55
CA THR A 365 -6.25 -24.57 -7.79
C THR A 365 -5.31 -24.43 -8.99
N SER A 366 -4.70 -23.25 -9.17
CA SER A 366 -3.77 -23.01 -10.27
C SER A 366 -2.49 -23.84 -10.18
N PHE A 367 -1.97 -24.04 -8.97
CA PHE A 367 -0.75 -24.83 -8.80
C PHE A 367 -1.01 -26.34 -8.95
N VAL A 368 -2.20 -26.83 -8.56
CA VAL A 368 -2.66 -28.20 -8.82
C VAL A 368 -2.83 -28.43 -10.33
N GLU A 369 -3.56 -27.54 -11.03
CA GLU A 369 -3.74 -27.65 -12.49
C GLU A 369 -2.39 -27.60 -13.24
N LEU A 370 -1.46 -26.75 -12.79
CA LEU A 370 -0.10 -26.72 -13.32
C LEU A 370 0.61 -28.06 -13.16
N ALA A 371 0.52 -28.68 -11.97
CA ALA A 371 1.16 -29.96 -11.70
C ALA A 371 0.61 -31.07 -12.60
N GLU A 372 -0.70 -31.07 -12.85
CA GLU A 372 -1.35 -31.98 -13.79
C GLU A 372 -0.87 -31.76 -15.23
N LYS A 373 -0.78 -30.50 -15.70
CA LYS A 373 -0.26 -30.17 -17.03
C LYS A 373 1.22 -30.52 -17.21
N LEU A 374 2.02 -30.47 -16.14
CA LEU A 374 3.42 -30.85 -16.16
C LEU A 374 3.64 -32.36 -16.00
N SER A 375 2.59 -33.14 -15.70
CA SER A 375 2.67 -34.59 -15.64
C SER A 375 3.15 -35.17 -16.97
N GLY A 376 4.21 -35.98 -16.95
CA GLY A 376 4.82 -36.55 -18.15
C GLY A 376 5.71 -35.58 -18.95
N SER A 377 5.85 -34.31 -18.53
CA SER A 377 6.70 -33.32 -19.22
C SER A 377 8.20 -33.42 -18.88
N GLY A 378 8.56 -34.30 -17.94
CA GLY A 378 9.92 -34.41 -17.39
C GLY A 378 10.25 -33.36 -16.33
N VAL A 379 9.29 -32.55 -15.89
CA VAL A 379 9.42 -31.61 -14.75
C VAL A 379 8.64 -32.16 -13.56
N LYS A 380 9.29 -32.27 -12.39
CA LYS A 380 8.62 -32.66 -11.15
C LYS A 380 8.05 -31.43 -10.44
N VAL A 381 6.85 -31.57 -9.87
CA VAL A 381 6.24 -30.52 -9.07
C VAL A 381 6.20 -30.97 -7.62
N GLY A 382 6.67 -30.11 -6.72
CA GLY A 382 6.77 -30.40 -5.29
C GLY A 382 6.18 -29.30 -4.43
N LYS A 383 5.87 -29.65 -3.18
CA LYS A 383 5.47 -28.73 -2.12
C LYS A 383 6.35 -28.93 -0.90
N PHE A 384 6.68 -27.84 -0.21
CA PHE A 384 7.40 -27.87 1.06
C PHE A 384 6.69 -26.96 2.05
N ARG A 385 6.18 -27.55 3.14
CA ARG A 385 5.60 -26.80 4.24
C ARG A 385 6.73 -26.11 5.01
N ALA A 386 6.86 -24.79 4.84
CA ALA A 386 8.01 -24.02 5.29
C ALA A 386 7.71 -23.12 6.51
N ASP A 387 6.61 -23.38 7.24
CA ASP A 387 6.30 -22.74 8.51
C ASP A 387 6.83 -23.52 9.72
N GLY A 388 6.55 -23.05 10.94
CA GLY A 388 7.04 -23.66 12.18
C GLY A 388 8.56 -23.83 12.21
N ASP A 389 9.01 -25.03 12.58
CA ASP A 389 10.44 -25.38 12.71
C ASP A 389 11.22 -25.35 11.38
N GLN A 390 10.52 -25.36 10.25
CA GLN A 390 11.14 -25.27 8.92
C GLN A 390 11.42 -23.84 8.48
N LYS A 391 10.82 -22.83 9.14
CA LYS A 391 10.87 -21.43 8.72
C LYS A 391 12.28 -20.86 8.68
N GLN A 392 13.08 -21.06 9.73
CA GLN A 392 14.45 -20.52 9.79
C GLN A 392 15.34 -21.12 8.69
N PHE A 393 15.20 -22.41 8.43
CA PHE A 393 15.91 -23.08 7.34
C PHE A 393 15.50 -22.53 5.98
N ALA A 394 14.21 -22.43 5.71
CA ALA A 394 13.72 -21.89 4.45
C ALA A 394 14.13 -20.43 4.23
N GLN A 395 14.15 -19.61 5.29
CA GLN A 395 14.65 -18.24 5.23
C GLN A 395 16.13 -18.18 4.81
N LYS A 396 16.96 -19.02 5.44
CA LYS A 396 18.41 -19.02 5.23
C LYS A 396 18.82 -19.63 3.88
N GLU A 397 18.33 -20.84 3.59
CA GLU A 397 18.81 -21.65 2.46
C GLU A 397 18.02 -21.41 1.18
N LEU A 398 16.73 -21.09 1.30
CA LEU A 398 15.81 -20.93 0.17
C LEU A 398 15.39 -19.48 -0.07
N ARG A 399 15.88 -18.54 0.74
CA ARG A 399 15.53 -17.11 0.67
C ARG A 399 14.01 -16.89 0.75
N LEU A 400 13.35 -17.65 1.63
CA LEU A 400 11.95 -17.44 1.98
C LEU A 400 11.82 -16.12 2.74
N GLY A 401 11.10 -15.14 2.20
CA GLY A 401 10.65 -13.95 2.93
C GLY A 401 9.16 -14.01 3.27
N SER A 402 8.32 -14.56 2.38
CA SER A 402 6.90 -14.79 2.59
C SER A 402 6.34 -15.96 1.76
N PHE A 403 5.09 -16.32 2.02
CA PHE A 403 4.38 -17.41 1.35
C PHE A 403 3.33 -16.90 0.34
N PRO A 404 3.02 -17.65 -0.73
CA PRO A 404 3.82 -18.74 -1.27
C PRO A 404 5.11 -18.19 -1.90
N THR A 405 6.20 -18.93 -1.77
CA THR A 405 7.44 -18.70 -2.54
C THR A 405 7.62 -19.87 -3.49
N ILE A 406 7.76 -19.61 -4.80
CA ILE A 406 7.97 -20.66 -5.81
C ILE A 406 9.43 -20.65 -6.24
N ILE A 407 10.02 -21.84 -6.28
CA ILE A 407 11.43 -22.05 -6.60
C ILE A 407 11.54 -23.12 -7.67
N PHE A 408 12.25 -22.79 -8.75
CA PHE A 408 12.64 -23.74 -9.76
C PHE A 408 14.06 -24.23 -9.51
N PHE A 409 14.26 -25.54 -9.54
CA PHE A 409 15.53 -26.23 -9.37
C PHE A 409 15.90 -26.86 -10.73
N PRO A 410 16.72 -26.19 -11.56
CA PRO A 410 17.06 -26.69 -12.90
C PRO A 410 17.86 -27.99 -12.84
N LYS A 411 17.75 -28.86 -13.84
CA LYS A 411 18.42 -30.17 -13.85
C LYS A 411 19.94 -30.09 -13.66
N HIS A 412 20.59 -29.15 -14.34
CA HIS A 412 22.05 -29.04 -14.40
C HIS A 412 22.61 -27.77 -13.72
N ALA A 413 21.81 -27.09 -12.90
CA ALA A 413 22.25 -25.89 -12.20
C ALA A 413 22.19 -26.08 -10.67
N SER A 414 23.29 -25.67 -10.02
CA SER A 414 23.42 -25.70 -8.56
C SER A 414 22.53 -24.67 -7.89
N ARG A 415 22.28 -23.55 -8.58
CA ARG A 415 21.54 -22.44 -8.01
C ARG A 415 20.04 -22.53 -8.36
N PRO A 416 19.15 -22.60 -7.36
CA PRO A 416 17.72 -22.48 -7.60
C PRO A 416 17.36 -21.08 -8.12
N VAL A 417 16.31 -21.01 -8.94
CA VAL A 417 15.75 -19.77 -9.51
C VAL A 417 14.41 -19.50 -8.85
N LYS A 418 14.32 -18.40 -8.10
CA LYS A 418 13.06 -17.95 -7.50
C LYS A 418 12.16 -17.38 -8.59
N TYR A 419 10.88 -17.76 -8.59
CA TYR A 419 9.89 -17.20 -9.50
C TYR A 419 9.66 -15.71 -9.15
N PRO A 420 9.89 -14.78 -10.11
CA PRO A 420 9.99 -13.35 -9.78
C PRO A 420 8.65 -12.61 -9.84
N SER A 421 7.64 -13.17 -10.49
CA SER A 421 6.34 -12.52 -10.74
C SER A 421 5.45 -12.59 -9.50
N GLU A 422 4.38 -11.79 -9.47
CA GLU A 422 3.28 -11.91 -8.49
C GLU A 422 2.08 -12.71 -9.03
N ARG A 423 2.03 -12.93 -10.34
CA ARG A 423 0.98 -13.72 -10.99
C ARG A 423 1.13 -15.20 -10.65
N ARG A 424 0.05 -15.84 -10.21
CA ARG A 424 0.02 -17.24 -9.78
C ARG A 424 -0.90 -18.11 -10.64
N ASP A 425 -1.35 -17.60 -11.78
CA ASP A 425 -2.09 -18.36 -12.78
C ASP A 425 -1.21 -19.39 -13.50
N VAL A 426 -1.89 -20.39 -14.06
CA VAL A 426 -1.27 -21.55 -14.73
C VAL A 426 -0.37 -21.12 -15.87
N ASP A 427 -0.81 -20.16 -16.68
CA ASP A 427 -0.08 -19.72 -17.88
C ASP A 427 1.25 -19.04 -17.51
N SER A 428 1.23 -18.16 -16.52
CA SER A 428 2.43 -17.48 -16.03
C SER A 428 3.45 -18.47 -15.44
N LEU A 429 2.96 -19.48 -14.70
CA LEU A 429 3.82 -20.52 -14.11
C LEU A 429 4.38 -21.48 -15.17
N LEU A 430 3.57 -21.87 -16.16
CA LEU A 430 4.02 -22.67 -17.30
C LEU A 430 5.07 -21.92 -18.12
N ALA A 431 4.86 -20.64 -18.40
CA ALA A 431 5.81 -19.81 -19.13
C ALA A 431 7.17 -19.78 -18.40
N PHE A 432 7.17 -19.62 -17.07
CA PHE A 432 8.37 -19.65 -16.26
C PHE A 432 9.09 -21.01 -16.30
N VAL A 433 8.36 -22.12 -16.16
CA VAL A 433 8.94 -23.47 -16.26
C VAL A 433 9.51 -23.72 -17.65
N ASN A 434 8.77 -23.38 -18.70
CA ASN A 434 9.20 -23.58 -20.09
C ASN A 434 10.45 -22.75 -20.44
N ALA A 435 10.62 -21.59 -19.82
CA ALA A 435 11.81 -20.76 -20.02
C ALA A 435 13.07 -21.30 -19.33
N LEU A 436 12.94 -22.23 -18.37
CA LEU A 436 14.05 -22.69 -17.52
C LEU A 436 14.33 -24.20 -17.58
N ARG A 437 13.41 -25.01 -18.10
CA ARG A 437 13.50 -26.48 -18.10
C ARG A 437 14.49 -27.07 -19.09
#